data_AF-A0A962GG88-F1
#
_entry.id   AF-A0A962GG88-F1
#
_cell.length_a   1.000
_cell.length_b   1.000
_cell.length_c   1.000
_cell.angle_alpha   90.00
_cell.angle_beta   90.00
_cell.angle_gamma   90.00
#
_symmetry.space_group_name_H-M   'P 1'
#
loop_
_entity.id
_entity.type
_entity.pdbx_description
1 polymer ?
#
loop_
_entity_poly.entity_id
_entity_poly.type
_entity_poly.pdbx_seq_one_letter_code
_entity_poly.pdbx_strand_id
1 'polypeptide(L)'
;MKRAVIRSSVFNVLFYALTALACVLCLPTLALPRRYFMGIVKFFVHKVYFLERFILGLDYEVRGSKHLPESGSFIVAAKHQSAYETMKLHILFKDPAVILKKELLSIPLWGLYLKKSDPIAIDRSSPDTAIASIQEGARRMKVLGRPIVIFPQGTRVHTDSSATDKPYKVGVARLQEATDLPIIPMALNAGIFWPRNSWLKSSGCVIFEFLKPIKPGLERGRLLAKLEKETENVVQSLMNEAKEKALDTKPAGRRAAFWALFILGLAFGLYSFVWFKAADQIKNEYVGALSDLTDAQTPVMPPMIAGYPGKLRLHKAEEMIVTDEGSVKVHDLGAIGWPLPFLPITVTSGPIEIQNFKWGSALHFDSLFAKIKYDRDILNVYESALVQGDFTGTLTGTADLKQEPVPALDMIIQFTNHQSLLQSLVASDIIETRMALFIGAGLSSLADESGLISLPLQQKGETLYAGPLPIMTIRTENKNIRRKTKPPTPNPASLEPQEIPAMDLEEPLHPSR
;
A
#
# COMPACT_ATOMS: atom_id res chain seq x y z
N MET A 1 -29.57 -9.95 16.31
CA MET A 1 -28.51 -8.93 16.48
C MET A 1 -27.12 -9.37 16.01
N LYS A 2 -26.50 -10.44 16.57
CA LYS A 2 -25.11 -10.86 16.24
C LYS A 2 -24.81 -11.00 14.73
N ARG A 3 -25.72 -11.56 13.93
CA ARG A 3 -25.54 -11.73 12.47
C ARG A 3 -25.51 -10.41 11.70
N ALA A 4 -26.38 -9.47 12.02
CA ALA A 4 -26.45 -8.17 11.35
C ALA A 4 -25.17 -7.35 11.62
N VAL A 5 -24.65 -7.42 12.85
CA VAL A 5 -23.37 -6.82 13.24
C VAL A 5 -22.24 -7.38 12.37
N ILE A 6 -22.11 -8.73 12.30
CA ILE A 6 -21.04 -9.37 11.51
C ILE A 6 -21.12 -8.98 10.04
N ARG A 7 -22.29 -9.10 9.41
CA ARG A 7 -22.49 -8.74 7.99
C ARG A 7 -22.15 -7.28 7.74
N SER A 8 -22.59 -6.38 8.63
CA SER A 8 -22.30 -4.95 8.54
C SER A 8 -20.82 -4.66 8.69
N SER A 9 -20.13 -5.31 9.63
CA SER A 9 -18.69 -5.16 9.84
C SER A 9 -17.90 -5.64 8.64
N VAL A 10 -18.19 -6.86 8.14
CA VAL A 10 -17.54 -7.40 6.94
C VAL A 10 -17.78 -6.48 5.74
N PHE A 11 -19.02 -6.05 5.53
CA PHE A 11 -19.35 -5.11 4.46
C PHE A 11 -18.58 -3.78 4.60
N ASN A 12 -18.55 -3.17 5.78
CA ASN A 12 -17.85 -1.90 6.00
C ASN A 12 -16.36 -2.02 5.71
N VAL A 13 -15.71 -3.08 6.23
CA VAL A 13 -14.28 -3.33 6.00
C VAL A 13 -14.01 -3.49 4.51
N LEU A 14 -14.78 -4.33 3.81
CA LEU A 14 -14.61 -4.54 2.37
C LEU A 14 -14.96 -3.31 1.54
N PHE A 15 -15.97 -2.53 1.92
CA PHE A 15 -16.35 -1.29 1.26
C PHE A 15 -15.23 -0.25 1.35
N TYR A 16 -14.69 0.00 2.55
CA TYR A 16 -13.60 0.97 2.72
C TYR A 16 -12.30 0.49 2.09
N ALA A 17 -11.98 -0.82 2.20
CA ALA A 17 -10.80 -1.40 1.53
C ALA A 17 -10.92 -1.30 0.00
N LEU A 18 -12.07 -1.67 -0.58
CA LEU A 18 -12.33 -1.55 -2.01
C LEU A 18 -12.24 -0.09 -2.47
N THR A 19 -12.79 0.85 -1.69
CA THR A 19 -12.75 2.28 -2.00
C THR A 19 -11.31 2.81 -1.96
N ALA A 20 -10.54 2.49 -0.91
CA ALA A 20 -9.15 2.91 -0.80
C ALA A 20 -8.28 2.34 -1.93
N LEU A 21 -8.45 1.04 -2.23
CA LEU A 21 -7.73 0.38 -3.31
C LEU A 21 -8.11 1.00 -4.67
N ALA A 22 -9.40 1.23 -4.93
CA ALA A 22 -9.86 1.90 -6.15
C ALA A 22 -9.28 3.32 -6.26
N CYS A 23 -9.24 4.08 -5.16
CA CYS A 23 -8.68 5.42 -5.15
C CYS A 23 -7.20 5.47 -5.56
N VAL A 24 -6.43 4.40 -5.33
CA VAL A 24 -5.01 4.32 -5.72
C VAL A 24 -4.86 3.70 -7.12
N LEU A 25 -5.45 2.51 -7.34
CA LEU A 25 -5.29 1.77 -8.59
C LEU A 25 -5.93 2.48 -9.79
N CYS A 26 -7.00 3.24 -9.57
CA CYS A 26 -7.67 3.99 -10.64
C CYS A 26 -7.08 5.39 -10.87
N LEU A 27 -5.96 5.78 -10.23
CA LEU A 27 -5.34 7.09 -10.48
C LEU A 27 -5.02 7.35 -11.96
N PRO A 28 -4.46 6.38 -12.72
CA PRO A 28 -4.19 6.57 -14.14
C PRO A 28 -5.44 6.90 -14.96
N THR A 29 -6.63 6.51 -14.47
CA THR A 29 -7.91 6.73 -15.18
C THR A 29 -8.31 8.20 -15.23
N LEU A 30 -7.71 9.06 -14.39
CA LEU A 30 -7.93 10.51 -14.42
C LEU A 30 -7.41 11.14 -15.71
N ALA A 31 -6.42 10.53 -16.38
CA ALA A 31 -5.92 10.96 -17.68
C ALA A 31 -6.88 10.62 -18.84
N LEU A 32 -7.78 9.64 -18.65
CA LEU A 32 -8.70 9.21 -19.69
C LEU A 32 -9.79 10.26 -19.98
N PRO A 33 -10.36 10.28 -21.20
CA PRO A 33 -11.56 11.05 -21.48
C PRO A 33 -12.70 10.69 -20.52
N ARG A 34 -13.47 11.68 -20.06
CA ARG A 34 -14.52 11.53 -19.04
C ARG A 34 -15.49 10.39 -19.32
N ARG A 35 -15.84 10.15 -20.59
CA ARG A 35 -16.73 9.04 -21.00
C ARG A 35 -16.25 7.66 -20.54
N TYR A 36 -14.94 7.39 -20.64
CA TYR A 36 -14.36 6.11 -20.22
C TYR A 36 -14.21 6.05 -18.69
N PHE A 37 -13.83 7.17 -18.08
CA PHE A 37 -13.79 7.31 -16.63
C PHE A 37 -15.15 7.02 -15.98
N MET A 38 -16.26 7.51 -16.56
CA MET A 38 -17.61 7.19 -16.09
C MET A 38 -17.94 5.70 -16.20
N GLY A 39 -17.39 4.98 -17.18
CA GLY A 39 -17.50 3.52 -17.26
C GLY A 39 -16.84 2.82 -16.06
N ILE A 40 -15.70 3.33 -15.60
CA ILE A 40 -14.99 2.82 -14.41
C ILE A 40 -15.74 3.15 -13.12
N VAL A 41 -16.27 4.38 -13.00
CA VAL A 41 -17.15 4.76 -11.88
C VAL A 41 -18.36 3.84 -11.82
N LYS A 42 -18.99 3.57 -12.98
CA LYS A 42 -20.12 2.64 -13.08
C LYS A 42 -19.71 1.24 -12.64
N PHE A 43 -18.56 0.73 -13.09
CA PHE A 43 -18.04 -0.56 -12.66
C PHE A 43 -17.84 -0.63 -11.14
N PHE A 44 -17.21 0.40 -10.55
CA PHE A 44 -16.99 0.48 -9.10
C PHE A 44 -18.31 0.43 -8.31
N VAL A 45 -19.32 1.23 -8.67
CA VAL A 45 -20.61 1.21 -7.96
C VAL A 45 -21.35 -0.12 -8.13
N HIS A 46 -21.16 -0.83 -9.25
CA HIS A 46 -21.70 -2.20 -9.43
C HIS A 46 -20.97 -3.21 -8.55
N LYS A 47 -19.68 -3.05 -8.27
CA LYS A 47 -18.96 -3.89 -7.29
C LYS A 47 -19.41 -3.60 -5.87
N VAL A 48 -19.64 -2.34 -5.51
CA VAL A 48 -20.25 -2.00 -4.22
C VAL A 48 -21.65 -2.60 -4.09
N TYR A 49 -22.48 -2.50 -5.13
CA TYR A 49 -23.79 -3.17 -5.18
C TYR A 49 -23.69 -4.69 -5.01
N PHE A 50 -22.72 -5.33 -5.64
CA PHE A 50 -22.46 -6.76 -5.44
C PHE A 50 -22.18 -7.05 -3.96
N LEU A 51 -21.31 -6.29 -3.30
CA LEU A 51 -21.06 -6.47 -1.86
C LEU A 51 -22.33 -6.25 -1.02
N GLU A 52 -23.14 -5.26 -1.32
CA GLU A 52 -24.42 -5.01 -0.63
C GLU A 52 -25.38 -6.20 -0.79
N ARG A 53 -25.59 -6.68 -2.01
CA ARG A 53 -26.50 -7.78 -2.31
C ARG A 53 -26.04 -9.08 -1.65
N PHE A 54 -24.76 -9.42 -1.76
CA PHE A 54 -24.27 -10.71 -1.27
C PHE A 54 -24.01 -10.67 0.23
N ILE A 55 -23.36 -9.63 0.77
CA ILE A 55 -23.00 -9.58 2.19
C ILE A 55 -24.18 -9.11 3.02
N LEU A 56 -24.79 -7.97 2.65
CA LEU A 56 -25.89 -7.38 3.41
C LEU A 56 -27.24 -7.99 3.05
N GLY A 57 -27.38 -8.68 1.91
CA GLY A 57 -28.69 -9.11 1.43
C GLY A 57 -29.58 -7.92 1.14
N LEU A 58 -28.98 -6.82 0.69
CA LEU A 58 -29.65 -5.56 0.42
C LEU A 58 -29.71 -5.36 -1.09
N ASP A 59 -30.92 -5.45 -1.64
CA ASP A 59 -31.20 -5.22 -3.05
C ASP A 59 -31.91 -3.89 -3.27
N TYR A 60 -32.21 -3.53 -4.52
CA TYR A 60 -33.06 -2.39 -4.83
C TYR A 60 -34.07 -2.67 -5.95
N GLU A 61 -35.17 -1.91 -5.92
CA GLU A 61 -36.23 -1.90 -6.91
C GLU A 61 -36.41 -0.45 -7.41
N VAL A 62 -36.68 -0.30 -8.71
CA VAL A 62 -36.97 1.00 -9.33
C VAL A 62 -38.41 1.03 -9.79
N ARG A 63 -39.20 1.96 -9.25
CA ARG A 63 -40.60 2.19 -9.59
C ARG A 63 -40.76 3.54 -10.29
N GLY A 64 -41.77 3.65 -11.15
CA GLY A 64 -42.11 4.93 -11.79
C GLY A 64 -41.11 5.42 -12.86
N SER A 65 -40.22 4.56 -13.36
CA SER A 65 -39.23 4.93 -14.39
C SER A 65 -39.85 5.55 -15.65
N LYS A 66 -41.12 5.22 -15.96
CA LYS A 66 -41.93 5.84 -17.03
C LYS A 66 -42.13 7.36 -16.89
N HIS A 67 -41.91 7.93 -15.71
CA HIS A 67 -41.98 9.38 -15.47
C HIS A 67 -40.68 10.11 -15.84
N LEU A 68 -39.60 9.38 -16.11
CA LEU A 68 -38.33 9.96 -16.54
C LEU A 68 -38.39 10.31 -18.03
N PRO A 69 -37.97 11.52 -18.44
CA PRO A 69 -37.85 11.87 -19.85
C PRO A 69 -36.87 10.93 -20.57
N GLU A 70 -37.25 10.50 -21.78
CA GLU A 70 -36.40 9.65 -22.62
C GLU A 70 -35.20 10.41 -23.21
N SER A 71 -35.35 11.72 -23.39
CA SER A 71 -34.33 12.60 -23.94
C SER A 71 -34.30 13.96 -23.24
N GLY A 72 -33.17 14.65 -23.36
CA GLY A 72 -32.94 15.93 -22.72
C GLY A 72 -32.55 15.83 -21.24
N SER A 73 -32.25 16.98 -20.66
CA SER A 73 -31.97 17.11 -19.22
C SER A 73 -33.27 17.23 -18.42
N PHE A 74 -33.20 16.92 -17.14
CA PHE A 74 -34.29 17.08 -16.18
C PHE A 74 -33.72 17.18 -14.76
N ILE A 75 -34.53 17.63 -13.80
CA ILE A 75 -34.12 17.77 -12.40
C ILE A 75 -34.73 16.62 -11.60
N VAL A 76 -33.90 15.85 -10.90
CA VAL A 76 -34.35 14.84 -9.93
C VAL A 76 -34.21 15.43 -8.53
N ALA A 77 -35.35 15.60 -7.85
CA ALA A 77 -35.41 16.05 -6.47
C ALA A 77 -35.57 14.84 -5.55
N ALA A 78 -34.44 14.33 -5.05
CA ALA A 78 -34.38 13.09 -4.28
C ALA A 78 -34.49 13.34 -2.78
N LYS A 79 -35.28 12.52 -2.09
CA LYS A 79 -35.17 12.38 -0.63
C LYS A 79 -33.77 11.89 -0.28
N HIS A 80 -33.17 12.39 0.80
CA HIS A 80 -31.81 12.03 1.21
C HIS A 80 -31.80 11.45 2.62
N GLN A 81 -31.59 10.15 2.76
CA GLN A 81 -31.61 9.43 4.05
C GLN A 81 -30.35 8.61 4.31
N SER A 82 -29.62 8.22 3.27
CA SER A 82 -28.47 7.34 3.36
C SER A 82 -27.33 7.74 2.43
N ALA A 83 -26.18 7.10 2.61
CA ALA A 83 -25.15 7.07 1.57
C ALA A 83 -25.55 6.14 0.41
N TYR A 84 -26.46 5.18 0.66
CA TYR A 84 -26.89 4.18 -0.30
C TYR A 84 -27.41 4.81 -1.59
N GLU A 85 -28.37 5.73 -1.52
CA GLU A 85 -28.94 6.36 -2.73
C GLU A 85 -27.90 7.15 -3.52
N THR A 86 -26.94 7.79 -2.85
CA THR A 86 -25.87 8.54 -3.52
C THR A 86 -25.01 7.61 -4.36
N MET A 87 -24.73 6.40 -3.86
CA MET A 87 -23.97 5.38 -4.58
C MET A 87 -24.75 4.77 -5.75
N LYS A 88 -26.09 4.83 -5.73
CA LYS A 88 -26.94 4.32 -6.81
C LYS A 88 -27.19 5.31 -7.93
N LEU A 89 -26.87 6.60 -7.78
CA LEU A 89 -27.16 7.59 -8.83
C LEU A 89 -26.56 7.23 -10.19
N HIS A 90 -25.30 6.75 -10.23
CA HIS A 90 -24.64 6.32 -11.47
C HIS A 90 -25.10 4.94 -11.99
N ILE A 91 -25.95 4.24 -11.23
CA ILE A 91 -26.66 3.03 -11.66
C ILE A 91 -28.03 3.40 -12.22
N LEU A 92 -28.76 4.26 -11.50
CA LEU A 92 -30.11 4.73 -11.86
C LEU A 92 -30.11 5.63 -13.09
N PHE A 93 -29.06 6.43 -13.26
CA PHE A 93 -28.92 7.39 -14.35
C PHE A 93 -27.63 7.13 -15.13
N LYS A 94 -27.69 7.33 -16.45
CA LYS A 94 -26.55 7.11 -17.36
C LYS A 94 -25.39 8.06 -17.04
N ASP A 95 -25.67 9.35 -16.89
CA ASP A 95 -24.65 10.39 -16.65
C ASP A 95 -25.18 11.56 -15.80
N PRO A 96 -25.52 11.33 -14.52
CA PRO A 96 -26.08 12.36 -13.66
C PRO A 96 -25.04 13.41 -13.28
N ALA A 97 -25.49 14.65 -13.11
CA ALA A 97 -24.76 15.74 -12.49
C ALA A 97 -25.29 15.95 -11.08
N VAL A 98 -24.54 15.48 -10.09
CA VAL A 98 -24.94 15.56 -8.68
C VAL A 98 -24.57 16.93 -8.12
N ILE A 99 -25.51 17.56 -7.44
CA ILE A 99 -25.27 18.80 -6.69
C ILE A 99 -24.60 18.47 -5.36
N LEU A 100 -23.42 19.03 -5.11
CA LEU A 100 -22.62 18.73 -3.92
C LEU A 100 -21.95 19.96 -3.29
N LYS A 101 -21.42 19.79 -2.07
CA LYS A 101 -20.65 20.83 -1.36
C LYS A 101 -19.25 20.96 -1.98
N LYS A 102 -18.82 22.17 -2.35
CA LYS A 102 -17.52 22.41 -3.03
C LYS A 102 -16.32 21.82 -2.29
N GLU A 103 -16.36 21.80 -0.97
CA GLU A 103 -15.30 21.28 -0.10
C GLU A 103 -15.08 19.76 -0.25
N LEU A 104 -16.08 19.01 -0.73
CA LEU A 104 -15.90 17.58 -1.03
C LEU A 104 -14.90 17.35 -2.17
N LEU A 105 -14.68 18.34 -3.03
CA LEU A 105 -13.68 18.29 -4.09
C LEU A 105 -12.24 18.43 -3.56
N SER A 106 -12.08 18.80 -2.29
CA SER A 106 -10.77 18.97 -1.64
C SER A 106 -10.32 17.71 -0.89
N ILE A 107 -11.13 16.65 -0.84
CA ILE A 107 -10.76 15.40 -0.19
C ILE A 107 -9.59 14.77 -0.99
N PRO A 108 -8.47 14.37 -0.34
CA PRO A 108 -7.34 13.75 -1.03
C PRO A 108 -7.75 12.51 -1.81
N LEU A 109 -7.24 12.37 -3.04
CA LEU A 109 -7.58 11.34 -4.03
C LEU A 109 -9.06 11.35 -4.48
N TRP A 110 -10.01 11.19 -3.55
CA TRP A 110 -11.45 11.16 -3.80
C TRP A 110 -11.95 12.43 -4.51
N GLY A 111 -11.48 13.60 -4.09
CA GLY A 111 -11.84 14.88 -4.67
C GLY A 111 -11.43 15.01 -6.15
N LEU A 112 -10.36 14.34 -6.59
CA LEU A 112 -9.95 14.31 -8.00
C LEU A 112 -10.97 13.56 -8.86
N TYR A 113 -11.44 12.41 -8.38
CA TYR A 113 -12.48 11.62 -9.04
C TYR A 113 -13.82 12.37 -9.09
N LEU A 114 -14.19 13.04 -7.99
CA LEU A 114 -15.36 13.90 -7.97
C LEU A 114 -15.22 15.08 -8.95
N LYS A 115 -14.07 15.74 -9.05
CA LYS A 115 -13.87 16.80 -10.06
C LYS A 115 -14.03 16.24 -11.47
N LYS A 116 -13.43 15.08 -11.76
CA LYS A 116 -13.51 14.42 -13.07
C LYS A 116 -14.92 13.98 -13.44
N SER A 117 -15.78 13.66 -12.47
CA SER A 117 -17.19 13.33 -12.73
C SER A 117 -18.04 14.52 -13.17
N ASP A 118 -17.49 15.73 -13.09
CA ASP A 118 -18.12 16.99 -13.49
C ASP A 118 -19.48 17.22 -12.79
N PRO A 119 -19.50 17.36 -11.44
CA PRO A 119 -20.67 17.67 -10.65
C PRO A 119 -20.99 19.17 -10.68
N ILE A 120 -22.14 19.54 -10.10
CA ILE A 120 -22.44 20.95 -9.79
C ILE A 120 -21.98 21.20 -8.35
N ALA A 121 -20.81 21.82 -8.19
CA ALA A 121 -20.26 22.16 -6.89
C ALA A 121 -20.81 23.50 -6.40
N ILE A 122 -21.50 23.49 -5.25
CA ILE A 122 -22.05 24.69 -4.64
C ILE A 122 -21.01 25.32 -3.72
N ASP A 123 -20.67 26.57 -3.98
CA ASP A 123 -19.99 27.45 -3.04
C ASP A 123 -21.01 28.00 -2.02
N ARG A 124 -20.84 27.70 -0.73
CA ARG A 124 -21.79 28.10 0.33
C ARG A 124 -21.25 29.26 1.17
N SER A 125 -20.30 30.03 0.64
CA SER A 125 -19.76 31.24 1.30
C SER A 125 -20.84 32.28 1.59
N SER A 126 -21.82 32.43 0.70
CA SER A 126 -23.02 33.23 0.93
C SER A 126 -24.25 32.61 0.24
N PRO A 127 -25.48 32.99 0.64
CA PRO A 127 -26.70 32.54 -0.04
C PRO A 127 -26.70 32.87 -1.55
N ASP A 128 -26.20 34.05 -1.92
CA ASP A 128 -26.19 34.52 -3.31
C ASP A 128 -25.16 33.75 -4.15
N THR A 129 -23.96 33.49 -3.62
CA THR A 129 -22.95 32.68 -4.32
C THR A 129 -23.40 31.23 -4.49
N ALA A 130 -24.12 30.69 -3.50
CA ALA A 130 -24.71 29.36 -3.60
C ALA A 130 -25.76 29.29 -4.72
N ILE A 131 -26.64 30.28 -4.81
CA ILE A 131 -27.67 30.34 -5.85
C ILE A 131 -27.03 30.51 -7.23
N ALA A 132 -26.07 31.43 -7.38
CA ALA A 132 -25.36 31.64 -8.64
C ALA A 132 -24.67 30.35 -9.12
N SER A 133 -23.97 29.64 -8.23
CA SER A 133 -23.32 28.36 -8.53
C SER A 133 -24.31 27.30 -9.03
N ILE A 134 -25.49 27.23 -8.38
CA ILE A 134 -26.58 26.32 -8.75
C ILE A 134 -27.10 26.65 -10.15
N GLN A 135 -27.43 27.91 -10.42
CA GLN A 135 -28.03 28.32 -11.69
C GLN A 135 -27.06 28.13 -12.86
N GLU A 136 -25.79 28.51 -12.68
CA GLU A 136 -24.77 28.37 -13.72
C GLU A 136 -24.49 26.91 -14.05
N GLY A 137 -24.27 26.09 -13.01
CA GLY A 137 -24.09 24.66 -13.19
C GLY A 137 -25.29 24.00 -13.88
N ALA A 138 -26.51 24.42 -13.54
CA ALA A 138 -27.73 23.87 -14.10
C ALA A 138 -27.92 24.20 -15.59
N ARG A 139 -27.66 25.46 -15.99
CA ARG A 139 -27.69 25.84 -17.43
C ARG A 139 -26.69 25.03 -18.23
N ARG A 140 -25.47 24.87 -17.71
CA ARG A 140 -24.43 24.04 -18.34
C ARG A 140 -24.88 22.59 -18.50
N MET A 141 -25.45 21.99 -17.46
CA MET A 141 -25.94 20.60 -17.52
C MET A 141 -27.14 20.41 -18.45
N LYS A 142 -28.02 21.41 -18.55
CA LYS A 142 -29.11 21.43 -19.51
C LYS A 142 -28.58 21.32 -20.94
N VAL A 143 -27.58 22.15 -21.30
CA VAL A 143 -26.94 22.13 -22.63
C VAL A 143 -26.28 20.79 -22.92
N LEU A 144 -25.66 20.16 -21.92
CA LEU A 144 -25.06 18.82 -22.04
C LEU A 144 -26.07 17.67 -22.04
N GLY A 145 -27.37 17.94 -21.85
CA GLY A 145 -28.41 16.90 -21.76
C GLY A 145 -28.26 15.96 -20.55
N ARG A 146 -27.59 16.41 -19.48
CA ARG A 146 -27.30 15.57 -18.30
C ARG A 146 -28.39 15.75 -17.24
N PRO A 147 -28.95 14.67 -16.64
CA PRO A 147 -29.87 14.77 -15.51
C PRO A 147 -29.20 15.46 -14.32
N ILE A 148 -29.88 16.42 -13.70
CA ILE A 148 -29.39 17.15 -12.53
C ILE A 148 -30.01 16.52 -11.28
N VAL A 149 -29.20 16.04 -10.34
CA VAL A 149 -29.70 15.43 -9.09
C VAL A 149 -29.46 16.38 -7.93
N ILE A 150 -30.54 16.78 -7.24
CA ILE A 150 -30.52 17.59 -6.04
C ILE A 150 -31.18 16.85 -4.88
N PHE A 151 -30.61 17.03 -3.68
CA PHE A 151 -31.23 16.65 -2.42
C PHE A 151 -31.83 17.91 -1.76
N PRO A 152 -33.14 18.16 -1.85
CA PRO A 152 -33.71 19.47 -1.50
C PRO A 152 -33.52 19.89 -0.03
N GLN A 153 -33.40 18.94 0.89
CA GLN A 153 -33.12 19.21 2.31
C GLN A 153 -31.65 19.58 2.56
N GLY A 154 -30.76 19.27 1.61
CA GLY A 154 -29.33 19.64 1.61
C GLY A 154 -28.46 18.84 2.59
N THR A 155 -29.02 17.85 3.28
CA THR A 155 -28.33 16.92 4.19
C THR A 155 -29.12 15.61 4.26
N ARG A 156 -28.48 14.53 4.72
CA ARG A 156 -29.17 13.26 5.00
C ARG A 156 -30.10 13.45 6.21
N VAL A 157 -31.33 13.02 6.15
CA VAL A 157 -32.29 13.07 7.26
C VAL A 157 -32.54 11.68 7.83
N HIS A 158 -32.83 11.60 9.12
CA HIS A 158 -33.22 10.32 9.71
C HIS A 158 -34.65 9.95 9.27
N THR A 159 -35.00 8.67 9.37
CA THR A 159 -36.31 8.13 8.92
C THR A 159 -37.48 8.60 9.78
N ASP A 160 -37.19 9.03 11.00
CA ASP A 160 -38.10 9.59 12.00
C ASP A 160 -38.16 11.13 11.97
N SER A 161 -37.30 11.78 11.18
CA SER A 161 -37.35 13.24 10.99
C SER A 161 -38.50 13.63 10.05
N SER A 162 -39.33 14.55 10.49
CA SER A 162 -40.39 15.16 9.69
C SER A 162 -39.83 16.23 8.73
N ALA A 163 -40.64 16.62 7.74
CA ALA A 163 -40.30 17.77 6.88
C ALA A 163 -40.23 19.09 7.66
N THR A 164 -40.94 19.19 8.79
CA THR A 164 -40.86 20.33 9.72
C THR A 164 -39.46 20.45 10.32
N ASP A 165 -38.82 19.34 10.66
CA ASP A 165 -37.47 19.33 11.25
C ASP A 165 -36.38 19.74 10.26
N LYS A 166 -36.59 19.43 8.97
CA LYS A 166 -35.68 19.72 7.87
C LYS A 166 -36.45 20.11 6.60
N PRO A 167 -36.80 21.39 6.43
CA PRO A 167 -37.62 21.84 5.30
C PRO A 167 -36.87 21.74 3.96
N TYR A 168 -37.64 21.62 2.89
CA TYR A 168 -37.14 21.65 1.52
C TYR A 168 -36.65 23.06 1.17
N LYS A 169 -35.42 23.17 0.67
CA LYS A 169 -34.78 24.46 0.40
C LYS A 169 -35.11 24.99 -0.99
N VAL A 170 -35.11 26.33 -1.11
CA VAL A 170 -35.39 27.07 -2.36
C VAL A 170 -34.49 26.71 -3.55
N GLY A 171 -33.33 26.09 -3.31
CA GLY A 171 -32.37 25.74 -4.37
C GLY A 171 -32.97 24.88 -5.49
N VAL A 172 -33.91 23.98 -5.18
CA VAL A 172 -34.60 23.16 -6.21
C VAL A 172 -35.50 24.01 -7.11
N ALA A 173 -36.18 25.01 -6.55
CA ALA A 173 -36.99 25.94 -7.34
C ALA A 173 -36.10 26.82 -8.23
N ARG A 174 -34.97 27.30 -7.70
CA ARG A 174 -34.00 28.11 -8.46
C ARG A 174 -33.39 27.35 -9.64
N LEU A 175 -33.20 26.03 -9.52
CA LEU A 175 -32.80 25.17 -10.65
C LEU A 175 -33.83 25.21 -11.77
N GLN A 176 -35.11 25.02 -11.45
CA GLN A 176 -36.17 25.03 -12.45
C GLN A 176 -36.34 26.42 -13.06
N GLU A 177 -36.31 27.50 -12.26
CA GLU A 177 -36.34 28.88 -12.77
C GLU A 177 -35.23 29.16 -13.80
N ALA A 178 -34.01 28.64 -13.56
CA ALA A 178 -32.87 28.89 -14.44
C ALA A 178 -32.82 28.00 -15.69
N THR A 179 -33.54 26.88 -15.69
CA THR A 179 -33.41 25.86 -16.73
C THR A 179 -34.70 25.52 -17.44
N ASP A 180 -35.86 25.92 -16.90
CA ASP A 180 -37.19 25.54 -17.40
C ASP A 180 -37.37 24.01 -17.53
N LEU A 181 -36.64 23.24 -16.71
CA LEU A 181 -36.70 21.78 -16.72
C LEU A 181 -37.77 21.25 -15.77
N PRO A 182 -38.42 20.12 -16.08
CA PRO A 182 -39.32 19.48 -15.15
C PRO A 182 -38.55 18.95 -13.93
N ILE A 183 -39.17 19.03 -12.75
CA ILE A 183 -38.68 18.40 -11.52
C ILE A 183 -39.38 17.05 -11.36
N ILE A 184 -38.62 15.97 -11.28
CA ILE A 184 -39.10 14.63 -10.96
C ILE A 184 -38.77 14.37 -9.50
N PRO A 185 -39.78 14.30 -8.61
CA PRO A 185 -39.56 13.87 -7.24
C PRO A 185 -39.13 12.40 -7.20
N MET A 186 -38.15 12.06 -6.36
CA MET A 186 -37.72 10.68 -6.11
C MET A 186 -37.87 10.37 -4.61
N ALA A 187 -38.89 9.58 -4.30
CA ALA A 187 -39.11 9.02 -2.98
C ALA A 187 -38.29 7.73 -2.81
N LEU A 188 -37.85 7.44 -1.59
CA LEU A 188 -37.09 6.24 -1.26
C LEU A 188 -37.20 5.86 0.21
N ASN A 189 -36.81 4.61 0.52
CA ASN A 189 -36.78 4.07 1.88
C ASN A 189 -35.39 3.60 2.35
N ALA A 190 -34.31 4.08 1.71
CA ALA A 190 -32.95 3.62 1.99
C ALA A 190 -32.53 3.81 3.46
N GLY A 191 -33.10 4.81 4.15
CA GLY A 191 -32.81 5.10 5.55
C GLY A 191 -33.16 3.95 6.52
N ILE A 192 -34.13 3.09 6.20
CA ILE A 192 -34.48 1.92 7.04
C ILE A 192 -33.34 0.91 7.04
N PHE A 193 -32.75 0.68 5.87
CA PHE A 193 -31.77 -0.39 5.69
C PHE A 193 -30.34 0.08 5.95
N TRP A 194 -30.07 1.35 5.68
CA TRP A 194 -28.76 1.93 5.86
C TRP A 194 -28.88 3.33 6.45
N PRO A 195 -29.15 3.44 7.76
CA PRO A 195 -29.35 4.74 8.40
C PRO A 195 -28.12 5.64 8.33
N ARG A 196 -28.35 6.96 8.33
CA ARG A 196 -27.28 7.96 8.47
C ARG A 196 -26.44 7.67 9.72
N ASN A 197 -25.12 7.74 9.57
CA ASN A 197 -24.14 7.56 10.67
C ASN A 197 -24.25 6.22 11.42
N SER A 198 -24.86 5.20 10.82
CA SER A 198 -24.97 3.88 11.43
C SER A 198 -23.90 2.93 10.91
N TRP A 199 -23.22 2.25 11.85
CA TRP A 199 -22.39 1.09 11.51
C TRP A 199 -23.24 -0.07 10.98
N LEU A 200 -24.42 -0.26 11.58
CA LEU A 200 -25.34 -1.36 11.30
C LEU A 200 -26.16 -1.09 10.05
N LYS A 201 -26.25 -2.11 9.20
CA LYS A 201 -27.05 -2.18 7.99
C LYS A 201 -27.91 -3.42 8.02
N SER A 202 -29.11 -3.31 7.49
CA SER A 202 -30.11 -4.37 7.46
C SER A 202 -30.27 -4.92 6.05
N SER A 203 -30.61 -6.20 5.93
CA SER A 203 -31.03 -6.80 4.67
C SER A 203 -32.41 -6.29 4.26
N GLY A 204 -32.72 -6.35 2.97
CA GLY A 204 -34.04 -5.99 2.45
C GLY A 204 -33.96 -5.50 1.02
N CYS A 205 -34.93 -4.66 0.63
CA CYS A 205 -35.01 -4.07 -0.69
C CYS A 205 -35.26 -2.56 -0.55
N VAL A 206 -34.33 -1.76 -1.07
CA VAL A 206 -34.50 -0.30 -1.17
C VAL A 206 -35.33 0.01 -2.41
N ILE A 207 -36.41 0.77 -2.25
CA ILE A 207 -37.25 1.19 -3.36
C ILE A 207 -36.85 2.62 -3.73
N PHE A 208 -36.60 2.85 -5.02
CA PHE A 208 -36.50 4.17 -5.63
C PHE A 208 -37.75 4.42 -6.47
N GLU A 209 -38.62 5.33 -6.04
CA GLU A 209 -39.87 5.62 -6.72
C GLU A 209 -39.87 7.02 -7.31
N PHE A 210 -39.92 7.08 -8.64
CA PHE A 210 -40.03 8.32 -9.41
C PHE A 210 -41.48 8.75 -9.55
N LEU A 211 -41.80 9.96 -9.11
CA LEU A 211 -43.16 10.51 -9.15
C LEU A 211 -43.42 11.30 -10.43
N LYS A 212 -44.67 11.73 -10.61
CA LYS A 212 -45.08 12.52 -11.77
C LYS A 212 -44.25 13.82 -11.86
N PRO A 213 -43.79 14.24 -13.05
CA PRO A 213 -43.01 15.46 -13.18
C PRO A 213 -43.81 16.71 -12.81
N ILE A 214 -43.21 17.58 -12.00
CA ILE A 214 -43.68 18.93 -11.73
C ILE A 214 -43.15 19.84 -12.84
N LYS A 215 -44.05 20.22 -13.76
CA LYS A 215 -43.73 21.13 -14.88
C LYS A 215 -43.40 22.54 -14.35
N PRO A 216 -42.60 23.32 -15.10
CA PRO A 216 -42.38 24.74 -14.82
C PRO A 216 -43.69 25.55 -14.80
N GLY A 217 -43.66 26.70 -14.13
CA GLY A 217 -44.76 27.67 -14.10
C GLY A 217 -45.50 27.79 -12.76
N LEU A 218 -45.17 26.97 -11.76
CA LEU A 218 -45.67 27.16 -10.40
C LEU A 218 -44.89 28.26 -9.65
N GLU A 219 -45.61 29.04 -8.83
CA GLU A 219 -44.98 29.93 -7.85
C GLU A 219 -44.12 29.10 -6.86
N ARG A 220 -43.00 29.67 -6.43
CA ARG A 220 -41.94 28.97 -5.67
C ARG A 220 -42.46 28.27 -4.41
N GLY A 221 -43.25 28.96 -3.59
CA GLY A 221 -43.84 28.41 -2.38
C GLY A 221 -44.75 27.22 -2.69
N ARG A 222 -45.64 27.36 -3.68
CA ARG A 222 -46.51 26.26 -4.13
C ARG A 222 -45.73 25.07 -4.69
N LEU A 223 -44.64 25.32 -5.43
CA LEU A 223 -43.78 24.27 -5.94
C LEU A 223 -43.12 23.47 -4.82
N LEU A 224 -42.54 24.16 -3.82
CA LEU A 224 -41.89 23.51 -2.68
C LEU A 224 -42.90 22.71 -1.86
N ALA A 225 -44.06 23.30 -1.56
CA ALA A 225 -45.12 22.62 -0.83
C ALA A 225 -45.64 21.37 -1.57
N LYS A 226 -45.79 21.46 -2.90
CA LYS A 226 -46.19 20.32 -3.73
C LYS A 226 -45.12 19.22 -3.73
N LEU A 227 -43.86 19.60 -3.96
CA LEU A 227 -42.72 18.67 -3.96
C LEU A 227 -42.59 17.94 -2.62
N GLU A 228 -42.66 18.67 -1.52
CA GLU A 228 -42.59 18.13 -0.16
C GLU A 228 -43.76 17.16 0.09
N LYS A 229 -45.00 17.63 -0.10
CA LYS A 229 -46.20 16.81 0.15
C LYS A 229 -46.20 15.52 -0.66
N GLU A 230 -45.95 15.59 -1.97
CA GLU A 230 -45.97 14.42 -2.85
C GLU A 230 -44.84 13.44 -2.49
N THR A 231 -43.63 13.94 -2.20
CA THR A 231 -42.48 13.08 -1.86
C THR A 231 -42.66 12.42 -0.49
N GLU A 232 -43.00 13.18 0.56
CA GLU A 232 -43.09 12.65 1.92
C GLU A 232 -44.24 11.63 2.08
N ASN A 233 -45.37 11.84 1.38
CA ASN A 233 -46.47 10.87 1.40
C ASN A 233 -46.03 9.50 0.86
N VAL A 234 -45.29 9.49 -0.25
CA VAL A 234 -44.79 8.24 -0.85
C VAL A 234 -43.66 7.65 0.01
N VAL A 235 -42.75 8.49 0.52
CA VAL A 235 -41.72 8.03 1.46
C VAL A 235 -42.35 7.30 2.65
N GLN A 236 -43.38 7.87 3.28
CA GLN A 236 -44.06 7.24 4.42
C GLN A 236 -44.70 5.90 4.04
N SER A 237 -45.32 5.80 2.86
CA SER A 237 -45.88 4.55 2.36
C SER A 237 -44.78 3.49 2.15
N LEU A 238 -43.65 3.85 1.54
CA LEU A 238 -42.51 2.96 1.33
C LEU A 238 -41.84 2.52 2.65
N MET A 239 -41.86 3.37 3.67
CA MET A 239 -41.38 3.02 5.01
C MET A 239 -42.28 1.97 5.68
N ASN A 240 -43.59 2.13 5.55
CA ASN A 240 -44.56 1.19 6.10
C ASN A 240 -44.45 -0.18 5.38
N GLU A 241 -44.39 -0.18 4.04
CA GLU A 241 -44.19 -1.39 3.24
C GLU A 241 -42.93 -2.16 3.67
N ALA A 242 -41.82 -1.45 3.92
CA ALA A 242 -40.58 -2.07 4.35
C ALA A 242 -40.67 -2.68 5.76
N LYS A 243 -41.38 -2.02 6.69
CA LYS A 243 -41.59 -2.53 8.05
C LYS A 243 -42.45 -3.79 8.05
N GLU A 244 -43.51 -3.83 7.24
CA GLU A 244 -44.37 -5.01 7.08
C GLU A 244 -43.59 -6.19 6.51
N LYS A 245 -42.85 -6.00 5.41
CA LYS A 245 -41.99 -7.06 4.83
C LYS A 245 -40.90 -7.57 5.77
N ALA A 246 -40.39 -6.72 6.66
CA ALA A 246 -39.39 -7.12 7.65
C ALA A 246 -39.95 -8.08 8.72
N LEU A 247 -41.25 -8.02 9.00
CA LEU A 247 -41.91 -8.93 9.95
C LEU A 247 -42.10 -10.34 9.36
N ASP A 248 -42.26 -10.45 8.03
CA ASP A 248 -42.52 -11.73 7.34
C ASP A 248 -41.27 -12.52 6.92
N THR A 249 -40.09 -11.90 6.91
CA THR A 249 -38.90 -12.51 6.31
C THR A 249 -38.00 -13.26 7.31
N LYS A 250 -37.86 -14.59 7.13
CA LYS A 250 -36.80 -15.37 7.78
C LYS A 250 -35.43 -15.01 7.19
N PRO A 251 -34.36 -14.90 8.00
CA PRO A 251 -33.06 -14.40 7.54
C PRO A 251 -32.39 -15.39 6.57
N ALA A 252 -32.44 -15.08 5.28
CA ALA A 252 -31.59 -15.70 4.27
C ALA A 252 -30.16 -15.15 4.39
N GLY A 253 -29.14 -16.02 4.50
CA GLY A 253 -27.76 -15.55 4.43
C GLY A 253 -26.63 -16.42 5.00
N ARG A 254 -26.80 -17.73 5.22
CA ARG A 254 -25.66 -18.59 5.65
C ARG A 254 -24.59 -18.73 4.54
N ARG A 255 -25.00 -18.86 3.28
CA ARG A 255 -24.08 -19.14 2.16
C ARG A 255 -23.19 -17.95 1.80
N ALA A 256 -23.69 -16.71 1.88
CA ALA A 256 -22.91 -15.56 1.45
C ALA A 256 -21.90 -15.07 2.50
N ALA A 257 -22.23 -15.17 3.80
CA ALA A 257 -21.27 -14.95 4.88
C ALA A 257 -20.14 -15.99 4.83
N PHE A 258 -20.47 -17.24 4.49
CA PHE A 258 -19.49 -18.29 4.23
C PHE A 258 -18.54 -17.90 3.09
N TRP A 259 -19.06 -17.47 1.93
CA TRP A 259 -18.21 -17.04 0.80
C TRP A 259 -17.35 -15.81 1.11
N ALA A 260 -17.86 -14.84 1.88
CA ALA A 260 -17.05 -13.68 2.29
C ALA A 260 -15.92 -14.08 3.25
N LEU A 261 -16.20 -14.95 4.22
CA LEU A 261 -15.16 -15.51 5.10
C LEU A 261 -14.19 -16.40 4.33
N PHE A 262 -14.66 -17.12 3.32
CA PHE A 262 -13.84 -17.94 2.44
C PHE A 262 -12.89 -17.08 1.61
N ILE A 263 -13.35 -15.98 1.02
CA ILE A 263 -12.49 -15.03 0.28
C ILE A 263 -11.48 -14.38 1.22
N LEU A 264 -11.90 -13.98 2.43
CA LEU A 264 -10.98 -13.43 3.43
C LEU A 264 -9.94 -14.47 3.85
N GLY A 265 -10.35 -15.72 4.03
CA GLY A 265 -9.48 -16.85 4.32
C GLY A 265 -8.49 -17.13 3.18
N LEU A 266 -8.94 -17.06 1.92
CA LEU A 266 -8.05 -17.19 0.75
C LEU A 266 -7.05 -16.03 0.67
N ALA A 267 -7.49 -14.79 0.91
CA ALA A 267 -6.60 -13.63 0.90
C ALA A 267 -5.55 -13.71 2.02
N PHE A 268 -5.97 -14.11 3.23
CA PHE A 268 -5.06 -14.33 4.34
C PHE A 268 -4.11 -15.50 4.04
N GLY A 269 -4.63 -16.63 3.55
CA GLY A 269 -3.82 -17.79 3.18
C GLY A 269 -2.80 -17.47 2.10
N LEU A 270 -3.17 -16.68 1.08
CA LEU A 270 -2.25 -16.21 0.05
C LEU A 270 -1.17 -15.29 0.64
N TYR A 271 -1.55 -14.35 1.53
CA TYR A 271 -0.57 -13.50 2.21
C TYR A 271 0.38 -14.31 3.09
N SER A 272 -0.14 -15.25 3.89
CA SER A 272 0.68 -16.16 4.70
C SER A 272 1.62 -16.98 3.82
N PHE A 273 1.14 -17.52 2.70
CA PHE A 273 1.97 -18.27 1.75
C PHE A 273 3.10 -17.40 1.18
N VAL A 274 2.82 -16.18 0.73
CA VAL A 274 3.84 -15.25 0.23
C VAL A 274 4.83 -14.89 1.33
N TRP A 275 4.35 -14.62 2.55
CA TRP A 275 5.19 -14.28 3.70
C TRP A 275 6.17 -15.42 4.04
N PHE A 276 5.66 -16.66 4.19
CA PHE A 276 6.50 -17.81 4.52
C PHE A 276 7.47 -18.17 3.39
N LYS A 277 7.03 -18.08 2.13
CA LYS A 277 7.90 -18.30 0.97
C LYS A 277 9.03 -17.26 0.91
N ALA A 278 8.73 -15.99 1.14
CA ALA A 278 9.74 -14.94 1.19
C ALA A 278 10.72 -15.14 2.35
N ALA A 279 10.22 -15.51 3.54
CA ALA A 279 11.07 -15.80 4.69
C ALA A 279 12.03 -16.97 4.41
N ASP A 280 11.54 -18.07 3.83
CA ASP A 280 12.36 -19.23 3.48
C ASP A 280 13.39 -18.89 2.40
N GLN A 281 12.98 -18.15 1.36
CA GLN A 281 13.88 -17.69 0.31
C GLN A 281 15.02 -16.82 0.86
N ILE A 282 14.73 -15.83 1.71
CA ILE A 282 15.75 -14.99 2.36
C ILE A 282 16.72 -15.83 3.17
N LYS A 283 16.22 -16.82 3.91
CA LYS A 283 17.06 -17.72 4.71
C LYS A 283 18.01 -18.52 3.84
N ASN A 284 17.52 -19.07 2.72
CA ASN A 284 18.30 -19.88 1.80
C ASN A 284 19.33 -19.04 1.02
N GLU A 285 18.93 -17.87 0.52
CA GLU A 285 19.83 -16.95 -0.19
C GLU A 285 20.93 -16.40 0.72
N TYR A 286 20.59 -16.05 1.97
CA TYR A 286 21.58 -15.63 2.96
C TYR A 286 22.61 -16.73 3.23
N VAL A 287 22.16 -17.95 3.49
CA VAL A 287 23.08 -19.09 3.75
C VAL A 287 23.93 -19.38 2.53
N GLY A 288 23.35 -19.37 1.32
CA GLY A 288 24.07 -19.59 0.07
C GLY A 288 25.16 -18.53 -0.15
N ALA A 289 24.80 -17.24 -0.09
CA ALA A 289 25.73 -16.14 -0.30
C ALA A 289 26.88 -16.13 0.72
N LEU A 290 26.60 -16.44 1.99
CA LEU A 290 27.64 -16.55 3.02
C LEU A 290 28.52 -17.77 2.82
N SER A 291 27.94 -18.91 2.46
CA SER A 291 28.72 -20.13 2.19
C SER A 291 29.68 -19.98 1.02
N ASP A 292 29.34 -19.13 0.03
CA ASP A 292 30.23 -18.79 -1.08
C ASP A 292 31.38 -17.86 -0.66
N LEU A 293 31.23 -17.12 0.44
CA LEU A 293 32.21 -16.14 0.94
C LEU A 293 33.13 -16.69 2.05
N THR A 294 32.67 -17.68 2.82
CA THR A 294 33.43 -18.30 3.91
C THR A 294 34.21 -19.49 3.41
N ASP A 295 35.40 -19.76 3.97
CA ASP A 295 36.06 -21.05 3.77
C ASP A 295 35.09 -22.20 4.14
N ALA A 296 35.03 -23.22 3.29
CA ALA A 296 33.99 -24.26 3.23
C ALA A 296 33.84 -25.08 4.53
N GLN A 297 34.72 -24.88 5.51
CA GLN A 297 34.73 -25.54 6.81
C GLN A 297 33.90 -24.81 7.89
N THR A 298 33.45 -23.57 7.65
CA THR A 298 32.73 -22.79 8.67
C THR A 298 31.21 -23.02 8.58
N PRO A 299 30.55 -23.58 9.62
CA PRO A 299 29.11 -23.80 9.59
C PRO A 299 28.33 -22.48 9.66
N VAL A 300 27.68 -22.11 8.55
CA VAL A 300 26.82 -20.91 8.46
C VAL A 300 25.47 -21.18 9.12
N MET A 301 25.23 -20.61 10.30
CA MET A 301 23.91 -20.68 10.94
C MET A 301 22.95 -19.65 10.33
N PRO A 302 21.72 -20.06 9.98
CA PRO A 302 20.76 -19.13 9.42
C PRO A 302 20.37 -18.04 10.43
N PRO A 303 19.98 -16.85 9.94
CA PRO A 303 19.60 -15.72 10.77
C PRO A 303 18.22 -15.94 11.39
N MET A 304 17.93 -15.26 12.50
CA MET A 304 16.57 -15.25 13.04
C MET A 304 15.68 -14.35 12.19
N ILE A 305 14.57 -14.92 11.71
CA ILE A 305 13.53 -14.20 10.96
C ILE A 305 12.26 -14.11 11.81
N ALA A 306 11.81 -12.91 12.12
CA ALA A 306 10.61 -12.64 12.91
C ALA A 306 9.66 -11.65 12.22
N GLY A 307 8.44 -11.52 12.78
CA GLY A 307 7.50 -10.45 12.39
C GLY A 307 6.24 -10.89 11.64
N TYR A 308 5.76 -12.12 11.83
CA TYR A 308 4.46 -12.54 11.31
C TYR A 308 3.31 -12.21 12.27
N PRO A 309 2.20 -11.60 11.80
CA PRO A 309 2.02 -10.95 10.50
C PRO A 309 2.66 -9.54 10.49
N GLY A 310 3.40 -9.18 9.43
CA GLY A 310 4.04 -7.87 9.34
C GLY A 310 5.38 -7.87 8.62
N LYS A 311 6.19 -6.83 8.89
CA LYS A 311 7.55 -6.67 8.38
C LYS A 311 8.42 -7.84 8.81
N LEU A 312 9.15 -8.43 7.86
CA LEU A 312 10.22 -9.36 8.14
C LEU A 312 11.35 -8.62 8.87
N ARG A 313 11.79 -9.18 9.99
CA ARG A 313 12.95 -8.73 10.75
C ARG A 313 13.98 -9.85 10.76
N LEU A 314 15.08 -9.63 10.07
CA LEU A 314 16.30 -10.40 10.14
C LEU A 314 17.16 -9.85 11.27
N HIS A 315 17.69 -10.70 12.13
CA HIS A 315 18.63 -10.27 13.15
C HIS A 315 19.69 -11.34 13.42
N LYS A 316 20.93 -10.88 13.56
CA LYS A 316 22.09 -11.67 13.93
C LYS A 316 22.94 -10.84 14.91
N ALA A 317 23.19 -11.40 16.09
CA ALA A 317 23.95 -10.69 17.13
C ALA A 317 25.42 -10.43 16.71
N GLU A 318 26.01 -11.35 15.97
CA GLU A 318 27.39 -11.28 15.51
C GLU A 318 27.51 -12.13 14.24
N GLU A 319 28.17 -11.58 13.23
CA GLU A 319 28.47 -12.26 11.97
C GLU A 319 29.97 -12.13 11.69
N MET A 320 30.62 -13.24 11.35
CA MET A 320 32.05 -13.28 11.07
C MET A 320 32.27 -13.93 9.72
N ILE A 321 32.84 -13.17 8.79
CA ILE A 321 33.19 -13.61 7.44
C ILE A 321 34.70 -13.77 7.41
N VAL A 322 35.20 -14.97 7.16
CA VAL A 322 36.64 -15.27 7.09
C VAL A 322 36.99 -15.70 5.68
N THR A 323 38.02 -15.07 5.12
CA THR A 323 38.57 -15.28 3.77
C THR A 323 40.07 -15.57 3.86
N ASP A 324 40.68 -16.02 2.77
CA ASP A 324 42.13 -16.28 2.70
C ASP A 324 43.01 -15.04 2.95
N GLU A 325 42.45 -13.84 2.77
CA GLU A 325 43.18 -12.57 2.91
C GLU A 325 42.88 -11.83 4.22
N GLY A 326 41.93 -12.32 5.03
CA GLY A 326 41.55 -11.71 6.29
C GLY A 326 40.13 -12.06 6.76
N SER A 327 39.64 -11.36 7.79
CA SER A 327 38.29 -11.51 8.33
C SER A 327 37.56 -10.17 8.48
N VAL A 328 36.25 -10.21 8.33
CA VAL A 328 35.32 -9.11 8.61
C VAL A 328 34.34 -9.56 9.67
N LYS A 329 34.26 -8.81 10.75
CA LYS A 329 33.38 -9.05 11.88
C LYS A 329 32.34 -7.94 11.95
N VAL A 330 31.07 -8.31 11.98
CA VAL A 330 29.94 -7.37 12.03
C VAL A 330 29.11 -7.67 13.28
N HIS A 331 29.03 -6.70 14.17
CA HIS A 331 28.19 -6.77 15.37
C HIS A 331 26.76 -6.30 15.07
N ASP A 332 25.77 -6.95 15.66
CA ASP A 332 24.34 -6.60 15.59
C ASP A 332 23.84 -6.29 14.17
N LEU A 333 23.94 -7.27 13.26
CA LEU A 333 23.43 -7.14 11.90
C LEU A 333 21.90 -7.34 11.89
N GLY A 334 21.18 -6.29 11.49
CA GLY A 334 19.74 -6.27 11.34
C GLY A 334 19.30 -5.95 9.92
N ALA A 335 18.22 -6.59 9.46
CA ALA A 335 17.53 -6.18 8.24
C ALA A 335 16.00 -6.18 8.43
N ILE A 336 15.32 -5.15 7.95
CA ILE A 336 13.87 -4.98 8.12
C ILE A 336 13.24 -4.62 6.78
N GLY A 337 12.23 -5.40 6.35
CA GLY A 337 11.56 -5.19 5.07
C GLY A 337 10.16 -5.82 5.00
N TRP A 338 9.32 -5.35 4.08
CA TRP A 338 8.07 -6.03 3.73
C TRP A 338 8.32 -7.00 2.57
N PRO A 339 7.68 -8.19 2.53
CA PRO A 339 7.80 -9.15 1.43
C PRO A 339 6.99 -8.70 0.21
N LEU A 340 7.22 -7.47 -0.25
CA LEU A 340 6.56 -6.86 -1.40
C LEU A 340 7.63 -6.23 -2.29
N PRO A 341 7.50 -6.39 -3.62
CA PRO A 341 8.43 -5.76 -4.54
C PRO A 341 8.37 -4.23 -4.37
N PHE A 342 9.49 -3.57 -4.68
CA PHE A 342 9.64 -2.12 -4.70
C PHE A 342 9.62 -1.40 -3.33
N LEU A 343 9.32 -2.09 -2.24
CA LEU A 343 9.46 -1.50 -0.91
C LEU A 343 10.91 -1.60 -0.44
N PRO A 344 11.43 -0.58 0.25
CA PRO A 344 12.80 -0.59 0.71
C PRO A 344 13.01 -1.56 1.87
N ILE A 345 14.17 -2.19 1.87
CA ILE A 345 14.74 -2.97 2.96
C ILE A 345 15.76 -2.08 3.65
N THR A 346 15.63 -1.95 4.97
CA THR A 346 16.63 -1.26 5.80
C THR A 346 17.60 -2.29 6.34
N VAL A 347 18.89 -2.07 6.15
CA VAL A 347 19.99 -2.86 6.71
C VAL A 347 20.75 -1.96 7.67
N THR A 348 21.04 -2.49 8.86
CA THR A 348 21.76 -1.78 9.92
C THR A 348 22.77 -2.73 10.55
N SER A 349 23.94 -2.22 10.92
CA SER A 349 24.89 -2.93 11.77
C SER A 349 25.29 -2.06 12.97
N GLY A 350 25.70 -2.73 14.05
CA GLY A 350 26.60 -2.16 15.05
C GLY A 350 28.05 -2.10 14.53
N PRO A 351 29.05 -2.12 15.44
CA PRO A 351 30.46 -2.01 15.09
C PRO A 351 30.93 -3.05 14.07
N ILE A 352 31.81 -2.64 13.16
CA ILE A 352 32.41 -3.49 12.14
C ILE A 352 33.92 -3.49 12.33
N GLU A 353 34.53 -4.68 12.35
CA GLU A 353 35.98 -4.85 12.45
C GLU A 353 36.49 -5.57 11.19
N ILE A 354 37.51 -5.02 10.55
CA ILE A 354 38.14 -5.59 9.36
C ILE A 354 39.59 -5.90 9.69
N GLN A 355 39.94 -7.18 9.68
CA GLN A 355 41.31 -7.66 9.87
C GLN A 355 41.83 -8.20 8.55
N ASN A 356 42.91 -7.63 8.02
CA ASN A 356 43.66 -8.25 6.93
C ASN A 356 44.88 -8.97 7.50
N PHE A 357 45.27 -10.14 6.95
CA PHE A 357 46.48 -10.83 7.42
C PHE A 357 47.77 -10.04 7.17
N LYS A 358 47.74 -9.08 6.25
CA LYS A 358 48.87 -8.19 5.96
C LYS A 358 48.96 -6.97 6.88
N TRP A 359 47.91 -6.67 7.66
CA TRP A 359 47.88 -5.51 8.55
C TRP A 359 48.28 -5.91 9.97
N GLY A 360 49.01 -5.03 10.66
CA GLY A 360 49.40 -5.24 12.06
C GLY A 360 48.25 -5.14 13.06
N SER A 361 47.15 -4.46 12.70
CA SER A 361 45.95 -4.37 13.53
C SER A 361 44.66 -4.25 12.69
N ALA A 362 43.51 -4.43 13.36
CA ALA A 362 42.20 -4.35 12.73
C ALA A 362 41.75 -2.89 12.52
N LEU A 363 40.95 -2.68 11.47
CA LEU A 363 40.25 -1.44 11.21
C LEU A 363 38.82 -1.51 11.78
N HIS A 364 38.46 -0.52 12.60
CA HIS A 364 37.15 -0.47 13.27
C HIS A 364 36.26 0.65 12.70
N PHE A 365 35.01 0.32 12.41
CA PHE A 365 33.94 1.26 12.04
C PHE A 365 32.81 1.18 13.07
N ASP A 366 32.13 2.30 13.32
CA ASP A 366 31.10 2.40 14.34
C ASP A 366 29.79 1.73 13.92
N SER A 367 29.41 1.91 12.64
CA SER A 367 28.20 1.31 12.07
C SER A 367 28.15 1.42 10.55
N LEU A 368 27.35 0.54 9.94
CA LEU A 368 26.89 0.64 8.57
C LEU A 368 25.36 0.70 8.53
N PHE A 369 24.84 1.64 7.76
CA PHE A 369 23.43 1.80 7.48
C PHE A 369 23.20 1.80 5.97
N ALA A 370 22.16 1.12 5.50
CA ALA A 370 21.73 1.20 4.12
C ALA A 370 20.21 1.01 3.97
N LYS A 371 19.61 1.77 3.04
CA LYS A 371 18.28 1.50 2.50
C LYS A 371 18.40 1.08 1.05
N ILE A 372 17.87 -0.11 0.80
CA ILE A 372 18.05 -0.81 -0.46
C ILE A 372 16.69 -1.16 -1.04
N LYS A 373 16.52 -0.98 -2.34
CA LYS A 373 15.33 -1.41 -3.07
C LYS A 373 15.74 -2.36 -4.19
N TYR A 374 15.19 -3.58 -4.14
CA TYR A 374 15.39 -4.59 -5.16
C TYR A 374 14.28 -4.51 -6.22
N ASP A 375 14.68 -4.38 -7.48
CA ASP A 375 13.76 -4.43 -8.63
C ASP A 375 14.31 -5.35 -9.72
N ARG A 376 13.69 -6.53 -9.84
CA ARG A 376 14.07 -7.64 -10.72
C ARG A 376 15.48 -8.17 -10.46
N ASP A 377 16.49 -7.43 -10.87
CA ASP A 377 17.92 -7.78 -10.79
C ASP A 377 18.79 -6.53 -10.55
N ILE A 378 18.16 -5.35 -10.38
CA ILE A 378 18.82 -4.09 -10.09
C ILE A 378 18.67 -3.80 -8.61
N LEU A 379 19.81 -3.73 -7.92
CA LEU A 379 19.91 -3.29 -6.55
C LEU A 379 20.06 -1.77 -6.52
N ASN A 380 19.08 -1.05 -5.98
CA ASN A 380 19.14 0.40 -5.85
C ASN A 380 19.49 0.76 -4.41
N VAL A 381 20.64 1.42 -4.21
CA VAL A 381 21.06 2.00 -2.93
C VAL A 381 20.83 3.50 -3.03
N TYR A 382 19.86 4.01 -2.27
CA TYR A 382 19.51 5.45 -2.34
C TYR A 382 19.83 6.20 -1.05
N GLU A 383 20.23 5.48 0.00
CA GLU A 383 20.69 6.05 1.25
C GLU A 383 21.60 5.03 1.92
N SER A 384 22.84 5.40 2.20
CA SER A 384 23.71 4.60 3.06
C SER A 384 24.68 5.51 3.80
N ALA A 385 25.20 5.01 4.91
CA ALA A 385 26.19 5.70 5.73
C ALA A 385 27.10 4.67 6.40
N LEU A 386 28.40 4.83 6.22
CA LEU A 386 29.46 4.18 6.97
C LEU A 386 30.12 5.24 7.84
N VAL A 387 30.21 4.98 9.15
CA VAL A 387 30.68 5.96 10.14
C VAL A 387 31.94 5.44 10.83
N GLN A 388 32.94 6.31 10.96
CA GLN A 388 34.14 6.07 11.76
C GLN A 388 34.60 7.38 12.42
N GLY A 389 34.29 7.55 13.71
CA GLY A 389 34.47 8.83 14.37
C GLY A 389 33.69 9.92 13.63
N ASP A 390 34.38 11.01 13.26
CA ASP A 390 33.77 12.11 12.51
C ASP A 390 33.77 11.89 10.98
N PHE A 391 34.34 10.78 10.48
CA PHE A 391 34.26 10.43 9.07
C PHE A 391 32.89 9.83 8.75
N THR A 392 32.27 10.29 7.66
CA THR A 392 31.05 9.69 7.11
C THR A 392 31.23 9.46 5.62
N GLY A 393 31.06 8.21 5.19
CA GLY A 393 31.01 7.82 3.78
C GLY A 393 29.62 7.32 3.42
N THR A 394 29.04 7.85 2.35
CA THR A 394 27.75 7.44 1.80
C THR A 394 27.95 6.87 0.40
N LEU A 395 27.18 5.85 0.08
CA LEU A 395 27.15 5.19 -1.22
C LEU A 395 25.72 5.27 -1.78
N THR A 396 25.59 5.80 -2.99
CA THR A 396 24.30 5.87 -3.70
C THR A 396 24.45 5.41 -5.14
N GLY A 397 23.39 4.86 -5.73
CA GLY A 397 23.40 4.39 -7.12
C GLY A 397 22.83 3.00 -7.28
N THR A 398 23.24 2.31 -8.33
CA THR A 398 22.66 1.03 -8.74
C THR A 398 23.71 -0.02 -9.05
N ALA A 399 23.40 -1.27 -8.71
CA ALA A 399 24.17 -2.44 -9.14
C ALA A 399 23.29 -3.38 -9.95
N ASP A 400 23.77 -3.81 -11.12
CA ASP A 400 23.13 -4.83 -11.96
C ASP A 400 23.71 -6.21 -11.62
N LEU A 401 22.89 -7.03 -10.94
CA LEU A 401 23.29 -8.34 -10.42
C LEU A 401 23.29 -9.45 -11.47
N LYS A 402 22.82 -9.19 -12.70
CA LYS A 402 22.79 -10.19 -13.79
C LYS A 402 24.08 -10.30 -14.57
N GLN A 403 24.96 -9.33 -14.45
CA GLN A 403 26.22 -9.36 -15.15
C GLN A 403 27.15 -10.37 -14.46
N GLU A 404 27.34 -11.53 -15.09
CA GLU A 404 28.36 -12.48 -14.69
C GLU A 404 29.70 -12.15 -15.37
N PRO A 405 30.85 -12.41 -14.72
CA PRO A 405 31.02 -12.97 -13.37
C PRO A 405 30.98 -11.92 -12.24
N VAL A 406 30.90 -10.62 -12.60
CA VAL A 406 30.94 -9.50 -11.66
C VAL A 406 29.84 -8.50 -12.00
N PRO A 407 29.00 -8.09 -11.01
CA PRO A 407 27.90 -7.18 -11.24
C PRO A 407 28.37 -5.80 -11.66
N ALA A 408 27.72 -5.19 -12.67
CA ALA A 408 28.03 -3.81 -13.05
C ALA A 408 27.62 -2.85 -11.94
N LEU A 409 28.53 -1.94 -11.62
CA LEU A 409 28.36 -0.93 -10.59
C LEU A 409 28.31 0.44 -11.25
N ASP A 410 27.19 1.14 -11.07
CA ASP A 410 27.04 2.56 -11.36
C ASP A 410 26.66 3.26 -10.05
N MET A 411 27.68 3.55 -9.25
CA MET A 411 27.52 4.10 -7.91
C MET A 411 28.36 5.35 -7.72
N ILE A 412 28.00 6.17 -6.74
CA ILE A 412 28.71 7.37 -6.33
C ILE A 412 28.99 7.21 -4.84
N ILE A 413 30.28 7.26 -4.47
CA ILE A 413 30.67 7.43 -3.09
C ILE A 413 30.77 8.93 -2.83
N GLN A 414 30.13 9.39 -1.76
CA GLN A 414 30.35 10.73 -1.23
C GLN A 414 30.87 10.62 0.20
N PHE A 415 31.84 11.44 0.57
CA PHE A 415 32.37 11.40 1.93
C PHE A 415 32.90 12.75 2.38
N THR A 416 32.88 12.95 3.69
CA THR A 416 33.39 14.15 4.36
C THR A 416 34.39 13.76 5.44
N ASN A 417 35.25 14.71 5.81
CA ASN A 417 36.20 14.56 6.90
C ASN A 417 37.13 13.34 6.76
N HIS A 418 37.67 13.14 5.55
CA HIS A 418 38.59 12.05 5.21
C HIS A 418 39.86 12.00 6.09
N GLN A 419 40.21 13.12 6.74
CA GLN A 419 41.35 13.18 7.66
C GLN A 419 41.15 12.27 8.88
N SER A 420 39.94 12.19 9.44
CA SER A 420 39.64 11.30 10.57
C SER A 420 39.85 9.83 10.20
N LEU A 421 39.39 9.41 9.00
CA LEU A 421 39.65 8.06 8.48
C LEU A 421 41.17 7.80 8.34
N LEU A 422 41.92 8.73 7.73
CA LEU A 422 43.37 8.58 7.58
C LEU A 422 44.10 8.50 8.92
N GLN A 423 43.67 9.28 9.92
CA GLN A 423 44.21 9.21 11.28
C GLN A 423 43.94 7.85 11.92
N SER A 424 42.73 7.30 11.76
CA SER A 424 42.42 5.95 12.22
C SER A 424 43.28 4.90 11.53
N LEU A 425 43.51 5.01 10.22
CA LEU A 425 44.39 4.08 9.48
C LEU A 425 45.85 4.14 9.95
N VAL A 426 46.36 5.34 10.27
CA VAL A 426 47.72 5.52 10.83
C VAL A 426 47.80 4.99 12.26
N ALA A 427 46.78 5.26 13.09
CA ALA A 427 46.73 4.78 14.47
C ALA A 427 46.67 3.25 14.56
N SER A 428 46.06 2.61 13.56
CA SER A 428 46.04 1.15 13.38
C SER A 428 47.27 0.58 12.67
N ASP A 429 48.31 1.39 12.39
CA ASP A 429 49.52 0.94 11.70
C ASP A 429 49.24 0.26 10.33
N ILE A 430 48.15 0.66 9.66
CA ILE A 430 47.76 0.15 8.34
C ILE A 430 48.51 0.90 7.23
N ILE A 431 48.74 2.20 7.43
CA ILE A 431 49.51 3.07 6.52
C ILE A 431 50.49 3.95 7.29
N GLU A 432 51.64 4.27 6.68
CA GLU A 432 52.61 5.20 7.25
C GLU A 432 52.10 6.66 7.24
N THR A 433 52.48 7.44 8.25
CA THR A 433 52.11 8.86 8.38
C THR A 433 52.46 9.70 7.14
N ARG A 434 53.62 9.44 6.51
CA ARG A 434 54.03 10.17 5.29
C ARG A 434 53.10 9.88 4.11
N MET A 435 52.67 8.63 3.98
CA MET A 435 51.72 8.22 2.95
C MET A 435 50.34 8.85 3.20
N ALA A 436 49.89 8.87 4.46
CA ALA A 436 48.64 9.51 4.85
C ALA A 436 48.62 11.01 4.52
N LEU A 437 49.73 11.73 4.74
CA LEU A 437 49.85 13.14 4.35
C LEU A 437 49.74 13.33 2.83
N PHE A 438 50.38 12.48 2.04
CA PHE A 438 50.31 12.53 0.59
C PHE A 438 48.89 12.26 0.07
N ILE A 439 48.23 11.21 0.59
CA ILE A 439 46.84 10.87 0.23
C ILE A 439 45.89 12.00 0.65
N GLY A 440 46.05 12.53 1.86
CA GLY A 440 45.23 13.63 2.37
C GLY A 440 45.32 14.90 1.53
N ALA A 441 46.52 15.24 1.03
CA ALA A 441 46.69 16.36 0.12
C ALA A 441 45.95 16.13 -1.22
N GLY A 442 46.04 14.92 -1.77
CA GLY A 442 45.32 14.53 -2.99
C GLY A 442 43.80 14.60 -2.82
N LEU A 443 43.26 14.03 -1.74
CA LEU A 443 41.83 14.06 -1.44
C LEU A 443 41.31 15.48 -1.19
N SER A 444 42.08 16.32 -0.50
CA SER A 444 41.73 17.72 -0.28
C SER A 444 41.63 18.51 -1.58
N SER A 445 42.39 18.14 -2.62
CA SER A 445 42.26 18.75 -3.96
C SER A 445 40.99 18.35 -4.71
N LEU A 446 40.37 17.25 -4.33
CA LEU A 446 39.12 16.74 -4.91
C LEU A 446 37.88 17.18 -4.13
N ALA A 447 38.06 17.81 -2.97
CA ALA A 447 36.98 18.29 -2.13
C ALA A 447 36.40 19.60 -2.70
N ASP A 448 35.07 19.74 -2.62
CA ASP A 448 34.41 21.01 -2.94
C ASP A 448 34.57 22.05 -1.81
N GLU A 449 33.95 23.23 -1.97
CA GLU A 449 33.99 24.31 -0.97
C GLU A 449 33.45 23.91 0.40
N SER A 450 32.65 22.85 0.48
CA SER A 450 32.08 22.30 1.72
C SER A 450 32.92 21.15 2.32
N GLY A 451 34.03 20.78 1.68
CA GLY A 451 34.86 19.66 2.08
C GLY A 451 34.30 18.29 1.69
N LEU A 452 33.27 18.25 0.84
CA LEU A 452 32.64 17.03 0.34
C LEU A 452 33.42 16.51 -0.87
N ILE A 453 33.74 15.22 -0.86
CA ILE A 453 34.39 14.53 -1.97
C ILE A 453 33.37 13.58 -2.58
N SER A 454 33.16 13.68 -3.89
CA SER A 454 32.26 12.80 -4.66
C SER A 454 33.02 12.07 -5.75
N LEU A 455 33.05 10.75 -5.70
CA LEU A 455 33.77 9.91 -6.66
C LEU A 455 32.81 8.88 -7.29
N PRO A 456 32.73 8.81 -8.63
CA PRO A 456 32.00 7.74 -9.28
C PRO A 456 32.77 6.42 -9.11
N LEU A 457 32.06 5.38 -8.70
CA LEU A 457 32.53 4.01 -8.75
C LEU A 457 32.11 3.38 -10.07
N GLN A 458 33.10 2.99 -10.86
CA GLN A 458 32.87 2.35 -12.15
C GLN A 458 33.72 1.10 -12.28
N GLN A 459 33.12 0.04 -12.80
CA GLN A 459 33.84 -1.17 -13.17
C GLN A 459 34.32 -1.09 -14.62
N LYS A 460 35.59 -1.43 -14.86
CA LYS A 460 36.15 -1.63 -16.20
C LYS A 460 36.90 -2.97 -16.24
N GLY A 461 36.29 -3.96 -16.88
CA GLY A 461 36.81 -5.34 -16.86
C GLY A 461 36.76 -5.91 -15.44
N GLU A 462 37.90 -6.41 -14.96
CA GLU A 462 38.06 -6.95 -13.60
C GLU A 462 38.48 -5.89 -12.57
N THR A 463 38.69 -4.63 -12.98
CA THR A 463 39.17 -3.58 -12.07
C THR A 463 38.04 -2.60 -11.72
N LEU A 464 37.91 -2.31 -10.43
CA LEU A 464 37.02 -1.29 -9.88
C LEU A 464 37.77 0.03 -9.66
N TYR A 465 37.20 1.13 -10.14
CA TYR A 465 37.77 2.47 -10.06
C TYR A 465 36.90 3.39 -9.21
N ALA A 466 37.52 4.26 -8.39
CA ALA A 466 36.90 5.44 -7.79
C ALA A 466 37.45 6.68 -8.49
N GLY A 467 36.64 7.28 -9.36
CA GLY A 467 37.11 8.32 -10.27
C GLY A 467 38.27 7.78 -11.13
N PRO A 468 39.45 8.43 -11.14
CA PRO A 468 40.60 7.95 -11.90
C PRO A 468 41.41 6.85 -11.18
N LEU A 469 41.12 6.57 -9.91
CA LEU A 469 41.97 5.73 -9.07
C LEU A 469 41.50 4.26 -9.11
N PRO A 470 42.37 3.31 -9.48
CA PRO A 470 42.05 1.89 -9.32
C PRO A 470 42.05 1.54 -7.84
N ILE A 471 40.94 0.99 -7.35
CA ILE A 471 40.77 0.63 -5.92
C ILE A 471 41.10 -0.86 -5.72
N MET A 472 40.57 -1.71 -6.59
CA MET A 472 40.57 -3.16 -6.39
C MET A 472 40.49 -3.88 -7.73
N THR A 473 41.17 -5.02 -7.84
CA THR A 473 40.93 -5.99 -8.91
C THR A 473 40.10 -7.13 -8.35
N ILE A 474 38.95 -7.38 -8.95
CA ILE A 474 37.98 -8.39 -8.56
C ILE A 474 38.46 -9.71 -9.18
N ARG A 475 39.04 -10.60 -8.36
CA ARG A 475 39.47 -11.92 -8.81
C ARG A 475 38.27 -12.83 -9.01
N THR A 476 38.16 -13.42 -10.18
CA THR A 476 37.23 -14.52 -10.44
C THR A 476 37.99 -15.83 -10.29
N GLU A 477 37.90 -16.48 -9.13
CA GLU A 477 38.39 -17.85 -9.05
C GLU A 477 37.53 -18.74 -9.93
N ASN A 478 38.15 -19.23 -11.00
CA ASN A 478 37.57 -20.16 -11.94
C ASN A 478 37.10 -21.42 -11.21
N LYS A 479 35.79 -21.68 -11.20
CA LYS A 479 35.19 -23.00 -10.95
C LYS A 479 35.66 -23.99 -12.02
N ASN A 480 36.90 -24.48 -11.90
CA ASN A 480 37.44 -25.62 -12.64
C ASN A 480 38.01 -26.66 -11.68
N ILE A 481 37.17 -27.14 -10.76
CA ILE A 481 37.35 -28.47 -10.20
C ILE A 481 36.85 -29.47 -11.26
N ARG A 482 37.74 -29.89 -12.15
CA ARG A 482 37.56 -31.12 -12.95
C ARG A 482 38.70 -32.12 -12.67
N ARG A 483 38.37 -33.08 -11.80
CA ARG A 483 38.69 -34.52 -11.83
C ARG A 483 40.16 -35.00 -11.87
N LYS A 484 40.42 -35.90 -10.92
CA LYS A 484 41.39 -37.02 -10.86
C LYS A 484 42.78 -36.72 -10.28
N THR A 485 42.92 -37.01 -8.99
CA THR A 485 43.92 -37.99 -8.50
C THR A 485 43.37 -38.71 -7.28
N LYS A 486 43.43 -40.04 -7.34
CA LYS A 486 43.06 -41.04 -6.32
C LYS A 486 43.83 -40.79 -5.01
N PRO A 487 43.26 -41.01 -3.81
CA PRO A 487 44.04 -40.97 -2.59
C PRO A 487 45.05 -42.13 -2.58
N PRO A 488 46.29 -41.95 -2.06
CA PRO A 488 47.18 -43.06 -1.84
C PRO A 488 46.60 -43.94 -0.73
N THR A 489 46.43 -45.23 -1.02
CA THR A 489 46.18 -46.28 -0.03
C THR A 489 47.32 -46.32 1.00
N PRO A 490 47.03 -46.32 2.31
CA PRO A 490 48.02 -46.73 3.29
C PRO A 490 48.17 -48.26 3.24
N ASN A 491 49.40 -48.71 3.02
CA ASN A 491 49.80 -50.11 3.10
C ASN A 491 49.84 -50.56 4.58
N PRO A 492 49.17 -51.64 5.00
CA PRO A 492 49.22 -52.14 6.37
C PRO A 492 50.27 -53.26 6.45
N ALA A 493 51.51 -52.93 6.79
CA ALA A 493 52.49 -53.92 7.22
C ALA A 493 53.69 -53.23 7.87
N SER A 494 53.72 -53.17 9.20
CA SER A 494 54.93 -53.46 10.02
C SER A 494 54.72 -53.06 11.48
N LEU A 495 54.89 -54.06 12.36
CA LEU A 495 55.41 -54.01 13.74
C LEU A 495 54.41 -53.92 14.91
N GLU A 496 54.05 -55.14 15.34
CA GLU A 496 54.01 -55.71 16.70
C GLU A 496 53.60 -54.89 17.95
N PRO A 497 52.78 -55.49 18.84
CA PRO A 497 52.38 -54.91 20.12
C PRO A 497 53.27 -55.36 21.30
N GLN A 498 53.54 -54.44 22.23
CA GLN A 498 53.98 -54.76 23.60
C GLN A 498 53.04 -54.11 24.63
N GLU A 499 52.10 -54.91 25.14
CA GLU A 499 51.91 -55.29 26.57
C GLU A 499 52.39 -54.28 27.66
N ILE A 500 51.54 -53.76 28.57
CA ILE A 500 51.11 -54.32 29.90
C ILE A 500 50.62 -53.11 30.77
N PRO A 501 49.75 -53.20 31.82
CA PRO A 501 48.65 -54.12 32.12
C PRO A 501 47.37 -53.42 32.69
N ALA A 502 46.36 -54.23 32.97
CA ALA A 502 45.10 -53.92 33.65
C ALA A 502 45.21 -53.78 35.19
N MET A 503 44.21 -53.12 35.80
CA MET A 503 43.72 -53.36 37.17
C MET A 503 42.30 -52.76 37.26
N ASP A 504 41.26 -53.59 37.15
CA ASP A 504 40.43 -54.15 38.25
C ASP A 504 39.31 -53.18 38.69
N LEU A 505 38.05 -53.41 38.29
CA LEU A 505 37.04 -54.36 38.82
C LEU A 505 36.09 -53.61 39.77
N GLU A 506 34.83 -53.46 39.37
CA GLU A 506 33.63 -53.94 40.11
C GLU A 506 32.33 -53.42 39.44
N GLU A 507 31.60 -54.36 38.83
CA GLU A 507 30.14 -54.37 38.66
C GLU A 507 29.47 -54.82 39.98
N PRO A 508 28.14 -54.96 40.11
CA PRO A 508 26.99 -54.24 39.52
C PRO A 508 25.93 -53.91 40.60
N LEU A 509 24.85 -53.19 40.28
CA LEU A 509 23.56 -53.39 40.97
C LEU A 509 22.36 -53.04 40.08
N HIS A 510 21.36 -53.90 40.21
CA HIS A 510 20.19 -54.18 39.38
C HIS A 510 19.12 -53.05 39.28
N PRO A 511 18.11 -53.22 38.39
CA PRO A 511 17.14 -52.20 37.98
C PRO A 511 15.86 -52.22 38.82
N SER A 512 15.10 -51.13 38.86
CA SER A 512 13.64 -51.18 39.02
C SER A 512 12.95 -49.86 38.65
N ARG A 513 11.98 -49.99 37.72
CA ARG A 513 10.78 -49.16 37.47
C ARG A 513 10.92 -47.77 36.86
#